data_AF-A0A380H2I6-F1
#
_entry.id   AF-A0A380H2I6-F1
#
_cell.length_a   1.000
_cell.length_b   1.000
_cell.length_c   1.000
_cell.angle_alpha   90.00
_cell.angle_beta   90.00
_cell.angle_gamma   90.00
#
_symmetry.space_group_name_H-M   'P 1'
#
loop_
_entity.id
_entity.type
_entity.pdbx_description
1 polymer ?
#
loop_
_entity_poly.entity_id
_entity_poly.type
_entity_poly.pdbx_seq_one_letter_code
_entity_poly.pdbx_strand_id
1 'polypeptide(L)'
;MVAHARAVKLFKDCNYNGEIGVVHALPTKYPYDSSNPEDVKAAELEDIIHNKFILNATYLGKYSRETMAGVQHILSVNGGQLEISDEDYKILDAAKDLNDFLGINYYMSDWMRGYEGESEITHNATGDKGGSKYQLKGVGQREFDIDVPRTDWDWMIYPQGLYDQIMRVVKDYPSYHKIYVTENGLGYKDEFDEKEKTVHDDACIDYVKKI
;
A
#
# COMPACT_ATOMS: atom_id res chain seq x y z
N MET A 1 3.27 7.94 11.93
CA MET A 1 1.96 7.69 12.59
C MET A 1 1.76 8.43 13.91
N VAL A 2 2.75 8.49 14.83
CA VAL A 2 2.61 9.22 16.11
C VAL A 2 2.25 10.70 15.91
N ALA A 3 2.91 11.39 14.97
CA ALA A 3 2.60 12.79 14.65
C ALA A 3 1.14 12.98 14.17
N HIS A 4 0.66 12.09 13.30
CA HIS A 4 -0.73 12.06 12.84
C HIS A 4 -1.70 11.90 14.03
N ALA A 5 -1.46 10.90 14.87
CA ALA A 5 -2.28 10.65 16.06
C ALA A 5 -2.36 11.88 17.00
N ARG A 6 -1.25 12.58 17.24
CA ARG A 6 -1.24 13.84 18.00
C ARG A 6 -2.08 14.93 17.33
N ALA A 7 -1.93 15.08 16.02
CA ALA A 7 -2.63 16.13 15.27
C ALA A 7 -4.15 15.87 15.22
N VAL A 8 -4.56 14.62 14.97
CA VAL A 8 -5.98 14.22 15.02
C VAL A 8 -6.55 14.44 16.40
N LYS A 9 -5.84 14.00 17.45
CA LYS A 9 -6.28 14.23 18.82
C LYS A 9 -6.46 15.72 19.12
N LEU A 10 -5.48 16.55 18.76
CA LEU A 10 -5.57 18.01 18.94
C LEU A 10 -6.76 18.60 18.16
N PHE A 11 -6.98 18.17 16.92
CA PHE A 11 -8.11 18.63 16.11
C PHE A 11 -9.45 18.36 16.79
N LYS A 12 -9.61 17.15 17.38
CA LYS A 12 -10.81 16.76 18.14
C LYS A 12 -10.92 17.50 19.48
N ASP A 13 -9.83 17.61 20.24
CA ASP A 13 -9.81 18.31 21.54
C ASP A 13 -10.15 19.80 21.42
N CYS A 14 -9.76 20.44 20.31
CA CYS A 14 -10.10 21.83 20.00
C CYS A 14 -11.53 22.01 19.46
N ASN A 15 -12.28 20.92 19.24
CA ASN A 15 -13.65 20.93 18.73
C ASN A 15 -13.81 21.76 17.44
N TYR A 16 -12.84 21.64 16.52
CA TYR A 16 -12.94 22.29 15.21
C TYR A 16 -14.08 21.67 14.40
N ASN A 17 -14.78 22.52 13.64
CA ASN A 17 -15.78 22.07 12.69
C ASN A 17 -15.07 21.54 11.42
N GLY A 18 -15.20 20.25 11.15
CA GLY A 18 -14.65 19.61 9.96
C GLY A 18 -14.37 18.13 10.19
N GLU A 19 -13.77 17.50 9.17
CA GLU A 19 -13.32 16.12 9.23
C GLU A 19 -11.81 16.04 9.08
N ILE A 20 -11.19 15.10 9.80
CA ILE A 20 -9.78 14.81 9.71
C ILE A 20 -9.58 13.30 9.54
N GLY A 21 -8.64 12.94 8.69
CA GLY A 21 -8.33 11.56 8.36
C GLY A 21 -6.89 11.43 7.88
N VAL A 22 -6.57 10.24 7.38
CA VAL A 22 -5.25 9.93 6.83
C VAL A 22 -5.40 9.41 5.41
N VAL A 23 -4.43 9.73 4.55
CA VAL A 23 -4.33 9.21 3.19
C VAL A 23 -3.18 8.21 3.13
N HIS A 24 -3.49 6.95 2.85
CA HIS A 24 -2.52 5.86 2.76
C HIS A 24 -2.44 5.31 1.34
N ALA A 25 -1.23 5.07 0.85
CA ALA A 25 -1.01 4.24 -0.33
C ALA A 25 -1.10 2.76 0.09
N LEU A 26 -2.03 2.02 -0.52
CA LEU A 26 -2.35 0.64 -0.12
C LEU A 26 -2.35 -0.32 -1.32
N PRO A 27 -1.19 -0.57 -1.97
CA PRO A 27 -1.11 -1.58 -3.02
C PRO A 27 -1.35 -2.98 -2.43
N THR A 28 -2.29 -3.71 -3.01
CA THR A 28 -2.62 -5.07 -2.61
C THR A 28 -1.47 -6.01 -2.93
N LYS A 29 -1.07 -6.84 -1.96
CA LYS A 29 0.00 -7.81 -2.11
C LYS A 29 -0.60 -9.21 -2.22
N TYR A 30 -0.34 -9.88 -3.33
CA TYR A 30 -0.77 -11.24 -3.59
C TYR A 30 0.41 -12.20 -3.57
N PRO A 31 0.25 -13.45 -3.12
CA PRO A 31 1.21 -14.50 -3.44
C PRO A 31 1.16 -14.79 -4.94
N TYR A 32 2.31 -15.04 -5.56
CA TYR A 32 2.38 -15.50 -6.95
C TYR A 32 1.66 -16.84 -7.12
N ASP A 33 2.01 -17.85 -6.32
CA ASP A 33 1.25 -19.09 -6.17
C ASP A 33 0.64 -19.20 -4.77
N SER A 34 -0.68 -19.08 -4.67
CA SER A 34 -1.42 -19.18 -3.40
C SER A 34 -1.32 -20.54 -2.69
N SER A 35 -0.92 -21.60 -3.42
CA SER A 35 -0.68 -22.94 -2.86
C SER A 35 0.75 -23.11 -2.34
N ASN A 36 1.67 -22.22 -2.70
CA ASN A 36 3.05 -22.23 -2.24
C ASN A 36 3.18 -21.42 -0.92
N PRO A 37 3.53 -22.06 0.21
CA PRO A 37 3.69 -21.37 1.49
C PRO A 37 4.76 -20.27 1.48
N GLU A 38 5.80 -20.38 0.64
CA GLU A 38 6.86 -19.39 0.54
C GLU A 38 6.36 -18.10 -0.11
N ASP A 39 5.54 -18.21 -1.15
CA ASP A 39 4.93 -17.05 -1.84
C ASP A 39 3.89 -16.37 -0.95
N VAL A 40 3.09 -17.17 -0.22
CA VAL A 40 2.17 -16.64 0.81
C VAL A 40 2.91 -15.87 1.88
N LYS A 41 4.05 -16.42 2.36
CA LYS A 41 4.86 -15.73 3.36
C LYS A 41 5.48 -14.45 2.82
N ALA A 42 5.95 -14.48 1.58
CA ALA A 42 6.51 -13.31 0.90
C ALA A 42 5.49 -12.18 0.76
N ALA A 43 4.27 -12.50 0.33
CA ALA A 43 3.17 -11.54 0.24
C ALA A 43 2.80 -10.95 1.61
N GLU A 44 2.75 -11.78 2.67
CA GLU A 44 2.47 -11.33 4.03
C GLU A 44 3.53 -10.34 4.55
N LEU A 45 4.82 -10.64 4.35
CA LEU A 45 5.91 -9.79 4.82
C LEU A 45 6.00 -8.47 4.02
N GLU A 46 5.82 -8.54 2.70
CA GLU A 46 5.73 -7.34 1.84
C GLU A 46 4.56 -6.45 2.25
N ASP A 47 3.41 -7.04 2.57
CA ASP A 47 2.25 -6.32 3.07
C ASP A 47 2.48 -5.69 4.44
N ILE A 48 3.22 -6.36 5.33
CA ILE A 48 3.61 -5.79 6.61
C ILE A 48 4.44 -4.52 6.43
N ILE A 49 5.40 -4.53 5.49
CA ILE A 49 6.26 -3.37 5.20
C ILE A 49 5.43 -2.18 4.72
N HIS A 50 4.52 -2.41 3.77
CA HIS A 50 3.85 -1.31 3.04
C HIS A 50 2.51 -0.89 3.66
N ASN A 51 1.75 -1.83 4.23
CA ASN A 51 0.35 -1.62 4.57
C ASN A 51 0.06 -1.89 6.06
N LYS A 52 0.32 -3.12 6.53
CA LYS A 52 -0.19 -3.59 7.82
C LYS A 52 0.41 -2.84 9.00
N PHE A 53 1.68 -2.47 8.93
CA PHE A 53 2.33 -1.70 10.00
C PHE A 53 1.66 -0.35 10.22
N ILE A 54 1.41 0.40 9.13
CA ILE A 54 0.77 1.72 9.20
C ILE A 54 -0.73 1.63 9.52
N LEU A 55 -1.45 0.63 8.99
CA LEU A 55 -2.87 0.42 9.28
C LEU A 55 -3.10 0.01 10.74
N ASN A 56 -2.25 -0.87 11.29
CA ASN A 56 -2.30 -1.23 12.70
C ASN A 56 -2.10 -0.01 13.61
N ALA A 57 -1.09 0.82 13.35
CA ALA A 57 -0.91 2.06 14.10
C ALA A 57 -2.10 3.02 13.96
N THR A 58 -2.76 3.04 12.80
CA THR A 58 -3.91 3.92 12.53
C THR A 58 -5.14 3.50 13.32
N TYR A 59 -5.48 2.20 13.34
CA TYR A 59 -6.79 1.73 13.82
C TYR A 59 -6.75 0.84 15.05
N LEU A 60 -5.61 0.19 15.34
CA LEU A 60 -5.45 -0.61 16.56
C LEU A 60 -4.79 0.17 17.69
N GLY A 61 -4.16 1.32 17.40
CA GLY A 61 -3.36 2.09 18.36
C GLY A 61 -2.07 1.37 18.79
N LYS A 62 -1.76 0.24 18.16
CA LYS A 62 -0.64 -0.66 18.46
C LYS A 62 -0.37 -1.57 17.27
N TYR A 63 0.66 -2.39 17.36
CA TYR A 63 0.99 -3.37 16.33
C TYR A 63 0.55 -4.77 16.76
N SER A 64 -0.12 -5.52 15.88
CA SER A 64 -0.51 -6.90 16.15
C SER A 64 0.72 -7.80 16.33
N ARG A 65 0.53 -8.97 16.96
CA ARG A 65 1.61 -9.93 17.19
C ARG A 65 2.25 -10.38 15.87
N GLU A 66 1.42 -10.61 14.86
CA GLU A 66 1.82 -11.05 13.52
C GLU A 66 2.66 -9.96 12.84
N THR A 67 2.22 -8.70 12.92
CA THR A 67 2.97 -7.57 12.38
C THR A 67 4.34 -7.42 13.05
N MET A 68 4.40 -7.48 14.39
CA MET A 68 5.68 -7.36 15.09
C MET A 68 6.60 -8.56 14.83
N ALA A 69 6.06 -9.77 14.69
CA ALA A 69 6.84 -10.94 14.31
C ALA A 69 7.45 -10.79 12.91
N GLY A 70 6.68 -10.29 11.93
CA GLY A 70 7.19 -10.01 10.59
C GLY A 70 8.27 -8.93 10.58
N VAL A 71 8.05 -7.82 11.31
CA VAL A 71 9.04 -6.73 11.44
C VAL A 71 10.33 -7.24 12.09
N GLN A 72 10.23 -8.02 13.18
CA GLN A 72 11.41 -8.59 13.85
C GLN A 72 12.19 -9.55 12.93
N HIS A 73 11.49 -10.38 12.16
CA HIS A 73 12.11 -11.24 11.16
C HIS A 73 12.88 -10.41 10.11
N ILE A 74 12.23 -9.41 9.51
CA ILE A 74 12.85 -8.53 8.50
C ILE A 74 14.10 -7.84 9.05
N LEU A 75 14.03 -7.26 10.25
CA LEU A 75 15.15 -6.59 10.91
C LEU A 75 16.27 -7.57 11.31
N SER A 76 15.94 -8.79 11.71
CA SER A 76 16.97 -9.79 12.07
C SER A 76 17.81 -10.22 10.86
N VAL A 77 17.22 -10.23 9.67
CA VAL A 77 17.90 -10.64 8.43
C VAL A 77 18.67 -9.47 7.80
N ASN A 78 18.11 -8.26 7.83
CA ASN A 78 18.65 -7.09 7.14
C ASN A 78 19.44 -6.14 8.05
N GLY A 79 19.40 -6.37 9.37
CA GLY A 79 19.92 -5.44 10.36
C GLY A 79 18.96 -4.28 10.63
N GLY A 80 19.18 -3.61 11.76
CA GLY A 80 18.34 -2.49 12.22
C GLY A 80 17.63 -2.80 13.53
N GLN A 81 17.09 -1.75 14.14
CA GLN A 81 16.36 -1.82 15.40
C GLN A 81 15.14 -0.90 15.31
N LEU A 82 14.07 -1.29 16.00
CA LEU A 82 12.86 -0.51 16.12
C LEU A 82 12.57 -0.30 17.59
N GLU A 83 12.61 0.96 18.01
CA GLU A 83 12.21 1.38 19.33
C GLU A 83 10.85 2.09 19.22
N ILE A 84 9.85 1.58 19.94
CA ILE A 84 8.55 2.20 20.10
C ILE A 84 8.34 2.35 21.59
N SER A 85 8.28 3.59 22.07
CA SER A 85 8.14 3.85 23.50
C SER A 85 6.70 3.58 23.96
N ASP A 86 6.52 3.36 25.26
CA ASP A 86 5.17 3.29 25.87
C ASP A 86 4.38 4.58 25.63
N GLU A 87 5.07 5.71 25.52
CA GLU A 87 4.44 7.00 25.21
C GLU A 87 3.91 7.04 23.78
N ASP A 88 4.64 6.49 22.82
CA ASP A 88 4.16 6.36 21.43
C ASP A 88 2.89 5.51 21.38
N TYR A 89 2.84 4.38 22.10
CA TYR A 89 1.64 3.55 22.16
C TYR A 89 0.45 4.29 22.77
N LYS A 90 0.64 5.07 23.85
CA LYS A 90 -0.44 5.88 24.43
C LYS A 90 -0.98 6.90 23.43
N ILE A 91 -0.10 7.55 22.67
CA ILE A 91 -0.49 8.53 21.67
C ILE A 91 -1.29 7.87 20.53
N LEU A 92 -0.84 6.73 20.04
CA LEU A 92 -1.52 5.98 18.99
C LEU A 92 -2.89 5.48 19.45
N ASP A 93 -2.97 4.87 20.65
CA ASP A 93 -4.23 4.37 21.23
C ASP A 93 -5.24 5.49 21.47
N ALA A 94 -4.80 6.66 21.91
CA ALA A 94 -5.67 7.82 22.12
C ALA A 94 -6.31 8.37 20.83
N ALA A 95 -5.80 8.03 19.65
CA ALA A 95 -6.27 8.54 18.36
C ALA A 95 -6.93 7.50 17.45
N LYS A 96 -6.86 6.21 17.81
CA LYS A 96 -7.21 5.10 16.89
C LYS A 96 -8.64 5.12 16.36
N ASP A 97 -9.58 5.67 17.13
CA ASP A 97 -11.00 5.78 16.78
C ASP A 97 -11.40 7.21 16.36
N LEU A 98 -10.43 8.14 16.22
CA LEU A 98 -10.70 9.56 15.96
C LEU A 98 -10.65 9.96 14.47
N ASN A 99 -10.22 9.05 13.59
CA ASN A 99 -10.20 9.31 12.15
C ASN A 99 -11.63 9.29 11.60
N ASP A 100 -12.03 10.36 10.91
CA ASP A 100 -13.36 10.47 10.30
C ASP A 100 -13.45 9.73 8.95
N PHE A 101 -12.30 9.58 8.28
CA PHE A 101 -12.18 8.86 7.02
C PHE A 101 -10.78 8.25 6.82
N LEU A 102 -10.72 7.26 5.95
CA LEU A 102 -9.51 6.75 5.29
C LEU A 102 -9.49 7.22 3.83
N GLY A 103 -8.43 7.90 3.43
CA GLY A 103 -8.07 8.05 2.02
C GLY A 103 -7.23 6.86 1.57
N ILE A 104 -7.63 6.21 0.49
CA ILE A 104 -6.88 5.13 -0.16
C ILE A 104 -6.34 5.65 -1.48
N ASN A 105 -5.01 5.68 -1.59
CA ASN A 105 -4.31 5.85 -2.85
C ASN A 105 -4.00 4.46 -3.40
N TYR A 106 -4.55 4.15 -4.57
CA TYR A 106 -4.40 2.84 -5.20
C TYR A 106 -4.17 3.01 -6.70
N TYR A 107 -3.19 2.28 -7.21
CA TYR A 107 -2.84 2.32 -8.63
C TYR A 107 -2.62 0.92 -9.22
N MET A 108 -1.98 0.04 -8.44
CA MET A 108 -1.62 -1.32 -8.87
C MET A 108 -1.57 -2.27 -7.68
N SER A 109 -1.45 -3.55 -8.00
CA SER A 109 -1.15 -4.64 -7.07
C SER A 109 0.20 -5.27 -7.38
N ASP A 110 0.80 -5.92 -6.39
CA ASP A 110 2.08 -6.61 -6.51
C ASP A 110 1.90 -8.11 -6.23
N TRP A 111 2.58 -8.96 -7.00
CA TRP A 111 2.64 -10.41 -6.77
C TRP A 111 4.00 -10.79 -6.24
N MET A 112 4.04 -11.52 -5.13
CA MET A 112 5.25 -11.86 -4.41
C MET A 112 5.57 -13.35 -4.55
N ARG A 113 6.83 -13.64 -4.84
CA ARG A 113 7.40 -14.99 -4.84
C ARG A 113 8.46 -15.13 -3.76
N GLY A 114 8.59 -16.32 -3.19
CA GLY A 114 9.70 -16.67 -2.29
C GLY A 114 11.06 -16.38 -2.94
N TYR A 115 12.00 -15.85 -2.15
CA TYR A 115 13.32 -15.43 -2.64
C TYR A 115 14.38 -15.54 -1.54
N GLU A 116 15.49 -16.22 -1.84
CA GLU A 116 16.58 -16.49 -0.88
C GLU A 116 17.86 -15.66 -1.12
N GLY A 117 17.90 -14.83 -2.17
CA GLY A 117 19.11 -14.07 -2.51
C GLY A 117 19.24 -12.71 -1.79
N GLU A 118 20.14 -11.87 -2.29
CA GLU A 118 20.40 -10.53 -1.73
C GLU A 118 19.42 -9.48 -2.27
N SER A 119 19.15 -8.47 -1.43
CA SER A 119 18.26 -7.37 -1.80
C SER A 119 18.78 -6.59 -3.01
N GLU A 120 17.91 -6.32 -3.98
CA GLU A 120 18.20 -5.52 -5.18
C GLU A 120 16.92 -4.85 -5.65
N ILE A 121 16.99 -3.54 -5.87
CA ILE A 121 15.85 -2.76 -6.36
C ILE A 121 16.32 -1.90 -7.52
N THR A 122 15.65 -2.04 -8.66
CA THR A 122 15.78 -1.16 -9.82
C THR A 122 14.42 -0.57 -10.13
N HIS A 123 14.34 0.76 -10.13
CA HIS A 123 13.12 1.49 -10.45
C HIS A 123 13.12 1.87 -11.94
N ASN A 124 12.09 1.45 -12.67
CA ASN A 124 11.85 1.93 -14.02
C ASN A 124 11.27 3.35 -13.97
N ALA A 125 12.11 4.33 -14.25
CA ALA A 125 11.72 5.75 -14.33
C ALA A 125 11.57 6.25 -15.78
N THR A 126 12.06 5.50 -16.77
CA THR A 126 12.16 5.92 -18.18
C THR A 126 10.95 5.49 -19.03
N GLY A 127 10.18 4.51 -18.54
CA GLY A 127 9.17 3.82 -19.33
C GLY A 127 9.78 2.75 -20.24
N ASP A 128 10.94 2.19 -19.87
CA ASP A 128 11.53 1.06 -20.59
C ASP A 128 11.00 -0.24 -19.98
N LYS A 129 9.91 -0.75 -20.57
CA LYS A 129 9.15 -1.89 -20.04
C LYS A 129 10.05 -3.10 -19.73
N GLY A 130 9.90 -3.66 -18.54
CA GLY A 130 10.75 -4.73 -18.00
C GLY A 130 12.00 -4.24 -17.28
N GLY A 131 12.19 -2.92 -17.13
CA GLY A 131 13.32 -2.34 -16.40
C GLY A 131 13.19 -2.42 -14.87
N SER A 132 12.00 -2.74 -14.35
CA SER A 132 11.79 -2.86 -12.90
C SER A 132 12.33 -4.15 -12.32
N LYS A 133 12.94 -4.05 -11.15
CA LYS A 133 13.33 -5.20 -10.33
C LYS A 133 13.12 -4.89 -8.87
N TYR A 134 12.56 -5.82 -8.12
CA TYR A 134 12.33 -5.68 -6.69
C TYR A 134 12.49 -7.04 -6.02
N GLN A 135 13.56 -7.22 -5.28
CA GLN A 135 13.81 -8.41 -4.47
C GLN A 135 14.40 -7.97 -3.13
N LEU A 136 13.87 -8.51 -2.04
CA LEU A 136 14.26 -8.18 -0.68
C LEU A 136 14.63 -9.45 0.07
N LYS A 137 15.86 -9.48 0.59
CA LYS A 137 16.38 -10.60 1.37
C LYS A 137 15.52 -10.89 2.59
N GLY A 138 15.11 -12.14 2.73
CA GLY A 138 14.25 -12.60 3.82
C GLY A 138 12.79 -12.16 3.71
N VAL A 139 12.39 -11.53 2.60
CA VAL A 139 11.00 -11.15 2.30
C VAL A 139 10.52 -11.92 1.08
N GLY A 140 11.07 -11.61 -0.10
CA GLY A 140 10.55 -12.11 -1.38
C GLY A 140 10.97 -11.24 -2.55
N GLN A 141 10.53 -11.62 -3.75
CA GLN A 141 10.68 -10.81 -4.96
C GLN A 141 9.32 -10.53 -5.60
N ARG A 142 9.19 -9.39 -6.28
CA ARG A 142 8.01 -9.12 -7.11
C ARG A 142 8.13 -9.86 -8.43
N GLU A 143 7.08 -10.61 -8.78
CA GLU A 143 6.96 -11.27 -10.06
C GLU A 143 6.22 -10.35 -11.05
N PHE A 144 6.81 -10.16 -12.22
CA PHE A 144 6.28 -9.31 -13.28
C PHE A 144 5.78 -10.11 -14.48
N ASP A 145 6.16 -11.38 -14.60
CA ASP A 145 5.65 -12.30 -15.62
C ASP A 145 4.34 -12.95 -15.16
N ILE A 146 3.29 -12.13 -15.09
CA ILE A 146 1.93 -12.55 -14.76
C ILE A 146 0.97 -12.14 -15.89
N ASP A 147 -0.15 -12.84 -16.04
CA ASP A 147 -1.18 -12.54 -17.05
C ASP A 147 -2.04 -11.33 -16.63
N VAL A 148 -1.40 -10.19 -16.41
CA VAL A 148 -1.99 -8.91 -16.04
C VAL A 148 -1.35 -7.82 -16.92
N PRO A 149 -2.15 -6.95 -17.57
CA PRO A 149 -1.61 -5.84 -18.34
C PRO A 149 -0.78 -4.91 -17.46
N ARG A 150 0.29 -4.33 -18.01
CA ARG A 150 1.11 -3.34 -17.32
C ARG A 150 1.53 -2.21 -18.25
N THR A 151 1.69 -1.01 -17.69
CA THR A 151 2.22 0.16 -18.40
C THR A 151 3.68 -0.04 -18.78
N ASP A 152 4.23 0.90 -19.53
CA ASP A 152 5.65 0.95 -19.86
C ASP A 152 6.56 1.16 -18.64
N TRP A 153 6.01 1.66 -17.54
CA TRP A 153 6.67 1.80 -16.23
C TRP A 153 6.52 0.55 -15.35
N ASP A 154 6.06 -0.56 -15.91
CA ASP A 154 5.79 -1.83 -15.21
C ASP A 154 4.68 -1.79 -14.15
N TRP A 155 3.81 -0.77 -14.18
CA TRP A 155 2.68 -0.70 -13.25
C TRP A 155 1.54 -1.60 -13.71
N MET A 156 1.16 -2.56 -12.87
CA MET A 156 0.12 -3.55 -13.15
C MET A 156 -1.28 -2.92 -13.13
N ILE A 157 -2.10 -3.23 -14.12
CA ILE A 157 -3.48 -2.77 -14.24
C ILE A 157 -4.39 -3.88 -13.74
N TYR A 158 -4.72 -3.86 -12.44
CA TYR A 158 -5.52 -4.90 -11.79
C TYR A 158 -6.63 -4.35 -10.88
N PRO A 159 -7.78 -3.93 -11.43
CA PRO A 159 -8.85 -3.25 -10.67
C PRO A 159 -9.38 -4.04 -9.47
N GLN A 160 -9.40 -5.38 -9.56
CA GLN A 160 -9.83 -6.26 -8.46
C GLN A 160 -9.02 -6.03 -7.18
N GLY A 161 -7.77 -5.58 -7.31
CA GLY A 161 -6.92 -5.25 -6.17
C GLY A 161 -7.50 -4.15 -5.28
N LEU A 162 -8.13 -3.12 -5.86
CA LEU A 162 -8.76 -2.07 -5.08
C LEU A 162 -9.92 -2.64 -4.25
N TYR A 163 -10.78 -3.45 -4.88
CA TYR A 163 -11.90 -4.10 -4.20
C TYR A 163 -11.41 -4.94 -3.02
N ASP A 164 -10.41 -5.79 -3.25
CA ASP A 164 -9.87 -6.66 -2.22
C ASP A 164 -9.28 -5.85 -1.05
N GLN A 165 -8.62 -4.72 -1.35
CA GLN A 165 -8.05 -3.86 -0.32
C GLN A 165 -9.10 -3.11 0.49
N ILE A 166 -10.16 -2.60 -0.16
CA ILE A 166 -11.31 -2.00 0.54
C ILE A 166 -11.95 -3.03 1.46
N MET A 167 -12.26 -4.22 0.94
CA MET A 167 -12.90 -5.28 1.71
C MET A 167 -12.04 -5.77 2.87
N ARG A 168 -10.72 -5.81 2.67
CA ARG A 168 -9.77 -6.09 3.74
C ARG A 168 -9.84 -5.03 4.83
N VAL A 169 -9.80 -3.74 4.51
CA VAL A 169 -9.90 -2.67 5.51
C VAL A 169 -11.20 -2.78 6.29
N VAL A 170 -12.32 -3.00 5.59
CA VAL A 170 -13.64 -3.17 6.21
C VAL A 170 -13.66 -4.32 7.22
N LYS A 171 -13.00 -5.43 6.89
CA LYS A 171 -12.94 -6.63 7.72
C LYS A 171 -11.98 -6.46 8.91
N ASP A 172 -10.76 -5.99 8.64
CA ASP A 172 -9.65 -6.00 9.60
C ASP A 172 -9.71 -4.80 10.56
N TYR A 173 -10.30 -3.67 10.13
CA TYR A 173 -10.31 -2.40 10.84
C TYR A 173 -11.71 -1.75 10.84
N PRO A 174 -12.71 -2.34 11.55
CA PRO A 174 -14.11 -1.90 11.47
C PRO A 174 -14.37 -0.44 11.93
N SER A 175 -13.40 0.22 12.57
CA SER A 175 -13.41 1.65 12.91
C SER A 175 -12.92 2.57 11.77
N TYR A 176 -12.89 2.10 10.53
CA TYR A 176 -12.48 2.89 9.36
C TYR A 176 -13.42 4.06 9.03
N HIS A 177 -14.67 4.01 9.50
CA HIS A 177 -15.76 4.96 9.23
C HIS A 177 -16.06 5.13 7.74
N LYS A 178 -15.39 6.05 7.04
CA LYS A 178 -15.60 6.34 5.63
C LYS A 178 -14.34 6.05 4.83
N ILE A 179 -14.49 5.52 3.62
CA ILE A 179 -13.38 5.35 2.68
C ILE A 179 -13.58 6.30 1.50
N TYR A 180 -12.53 7.02 1.16
CA TYR A 180 -12.42 7.76 -0.09
C TYR A 180 -11.27 7.16 -0.90
N VAL A 181 -11.47 6.93 -2.20
CA VAL A 181 -10.37 6.72 -3.12
C VAL A 181 -9.79 8.10 -3.42
N THR A 182 -8.69 8.44 -2.76
CA THR A 182 -8.11 9.79 -2.79
C THR A 182 -7.12 9.98 -3.93
N GLU A 183 -6.54 8.89 -4.43
CA GLU A 183 -5.78 8.88 -5.68
C GLU A 183 -5.98 7.57 -6.43
N ASN A 184 -6.21 7.71 -7.74
CA ASN A 184 -6.22 6.64 -8.71
C ASN A 184 -6.07 7.24 -10.11
N GLY A 185 -5.38 6.55 -11.02
CA GLY A 185 -5.26 6.99 -12.40
C GLY A 185 -4.26 6.17 -13.21
N LEU A 186 -4.21 6.44 -14.50
CA LEU A 186 -3.29 5.81 -15.44
C LEU A 186 -2.32 6.86 -16.00
N GLY A 187 -1.05 6.75 -15.64
CA GLY A 187 0.02 7.54 -16.24
C GLY A 187 0.63 6.82 -17.45
N TYR A 188 0.66 7.47 -18.60
CA TYR A 188 1.38 7.02 -19.80
C TYR A 188 1.70 8.21 -20.72
N LYS A 189 2.39 7.96 -21.84
CA LYS A 189 2.75 8.99 -22.81
C LYS A 189 1.56 9.23 -23.75
N ASP A 190 0.72 10.20 -23.41
CA ASP A 190 -0.33 10.68 -24.29
C ASP A 190 0.24 11.31 -25.58
N GLU A 191 -0.46 11.11 -26.70
CA GLU A 191 -0.18 11.78 -27.96
C GLU A 191 -1.15 12.95 -28.15
N PHE A 192 -0.60 14.17 -28.33
CA PHE A 192 -1.41 15.36 -28.56
C PHE A 192 -1.81 15.47 -30.03
N ASP A 193 -3.11 15.50 -30.31
CA ASP A 193 -3.64 15.78 -31.64
C ASP A 193 -3.63 17.30 -31.90
N GLU A 194 -2.70 17.74 -32.75
CA GLU A 194 -2.55 19.14 -33.12
C GLU A 194 -3.74 19.73 -33.89
N LYS A 195 -4.53 18.90 -34.58
CA LYS A 195 -5.68 19.34 -35.37
C LYS A 195 -6.91 19.51 -34.50
N GLU A 196 -7.18 18.54 -33.62
CA GLU A 196 -8.33 18.55 -32.72
C GLU A 196 -8.06 19.29 -31.40
N LYS A 197 -6.79 19.62 -31.13
CA LYS A 197 -6.35 20.28 -29.90
C LYS A 197 -6.76 19.51 -28.64
N THR A 198 -6.66 18.18 -28.72
CA THR A 198 -7.02 17.25 -27.63
C THR A 198 -6.05 16.08 -27.57
N VAL A 199 -6.21 15.24 -26.56
CA VAL A 199 -5.66 13.89 -26.47
C VAL A 199 -6.81 12.89 -26.60
N HIS A 200 -6.57 11.75 -27.24
CA HIS A 200 -7.53 10.63 -27.28
C HIS A 200 -7.06 9.54 -26.30
N ASP A 201 -7.35 9.75 -25.02
CA ASP A 201 -6.83 8.95 -23.91
C ASP A 201 -7.73 7.76 -23.52
N ASP A 202 -8.17 6.99 -24.52
CA ASP A 202 -9.10 5.86 -24.32
C ASP A 202 -8.57 4.84 -23.30
N ALA A 203 -7.25 4.68 -23.19
CA ALA A 203 -6.62 3.82 -22.18
C ALA A 203 -6.85 4.34 -20.75
N CYS A 204 -6.76 5.66 -20.54
CA CYS A 204 -7.07 6.28 -19.25
C CYS A 204 -8.55 6.11 -18.90
N ILE A 205 -9.43 6.37 -19.87
CA ILE A 205 -10.89 6.22 -19.71
C ILE A 205 -11.25 4.78 -19.36
N ASP A 206 -10.68 3.79 -20.06
CA ASP A 206 -10.90 2.37 -19.80
C ASP A 206 -10.37 1.94 -18.43
N TYR A 207 -9.19 2.44 -18.02
CA TYR A 207 -8.65 2.18 -16.69
C TYR A 207 -9.59 2.67 -15.59
N VAL A 208 -10.01 3.94 -15.63
CA VAL A 208 -10.88 4.54 -14.61
C VAL A 208 -12.26 3.87 -14.60
N LYS A 209 -12.79 3.49 -15.76
CA LYS A 209 -14.11 2.82 -15.88
C LYS A 209 -14.14 1.44 -15.23
N LYS A 210 -13.01 0.75 -15.15
CA LYS A 210 -12.91 -0.62 -14.59
C LYS A 210 -12.83 -0.66 -13.06
N ILE A 211 -12.65 0.48 -12.42
CA ILE A 211 -12.44 0.66 -10.97
C ILE A 211 -13.76 1.04 -10.30
#